data_AF-A0A941R090-F1
#
_entry.id   AF-A0A941R090-F1
#
_cell.length_a   1.000
_cell.length_b   1.000
_cell.length_c   1.000
_cell.angle_alpha   90.00
_cell.angle_beta   90.00
_cell.angle_gamma   90.00
#
_symmetry.space_group_name_H-M   'P 1'
#
loop_
_entity.id
_entity.type
_entity.pdbx_description
1 polymer ?
#
loop_
_entity_poly.entity_id
_entity_poly.type
_entity_poly.pdbx_seq_one_letter_code
_entity_poly.pdbx_strand_id
1 'polypeptide(L)'
;RDMVNFPALTKSPEFFQTKVEELIDGLKISFKSYDEGWIKENNMGGVIGVSQGSERSPKFLVGEYNPKAKKQISLIGKGVLFDSGGLSLKSPAGMETMKTDMAGAATAWGIIALVAKQDLDIGLKVYTPIVENMPSGTAIRPGDILNMRNGKTIEVMNTDAEGRLIMADALAFASESKPDIICDVATLTGAAYVALGVEIGAVFSNNKSTLESFLDSNSDGFENYHSLPLEQSYKSLIKSNIADMKNSGGRFGGAITAALLLEEFVDDLDWIHLDIAGPARSRSSSSLYPEGGTGFGVLGYFNFLAKEANN
;
A
#
# COMPACT_ATOMS: atom_id res chain seq x y z
N ARG A 1 -6.92 -13.44 1.39
CA ARG A 1 -6.81 -14.34 0.21
C ARG A 1 -8.02 -14.20 -0.70
N ASP A 2 -9.24 -14.40 -0.18
CA ASP A 2 -10.48 -14.34 -0.97
C ASP A 2 -10.67 -13.02 -1.72
N MET A 3 -10.51 -11.88 -1.03
CA MET A 3 -10.57 -10.54 -1.65
C MET A 3 -9.62 -10.37 -2.86
N VAL A 4 -8.45 -10.99 -2.81
CA VAL A 4 -7.44 -10.94 -3.89
C VAL A 4 -7.89 -11.79 -5.08
N ASN A 5 -8.47 -12.96 -4.80
CA ASN A 5 -8.86 -13.93 -5.83
C ASN A 5 -10.11 -13.55 -6.63
N PHE A 6 -11.01 -12.74 -6.05
CA PHE A 6 -12.21 -12.28 -6.76
C PHE A 6 -11.87 -11.64 -8.12
N PRO A 7 -12.64 -11.93 -9.19
CA PRO A 7 -12.47 -11.30 -10.50
C PRO A 7 -12.65 -9.78 -10.46
N ALA A 8 -11.92 -9.05 -11.30
CA ALA A 8 -11.95 -7.59 -11.35
C ALA A 8 -13.33 -7.01 -11.74
N LEU A 9 -14.08 -7.72 -12.61
CA LEU A 9 -15.43 -7.28 -13.00
C LEU A 9 -16.37 -7.16 -11.80
N THR A 10 -16.28 -8.08 -10.83
CA THR A 10 -17.10 -8.06 -9.61
C THR A 10 -16.52 -7.15 -8.53
N LYS A 11 -15.20 -6.99 -8.50
CA LYS A 11 -14.47 -6.28 -7.44
C LYS A 11 -14.50 -4.76 -7.64
N SER A 12 -15.65 -4.14 -7.39
CA SER A 12 -15.76 -2.67 -7.30
C SER A 12 -15.28 -2.14 -5.94
N PRO A 13 -15.07 -0.82 -5.79
CA PRO A 13 -14.83 -0.18 -4.50
C PRO A 13 -15.90 -0.48 -3.45
N GLU A 14 -17.18 -0.52 -3.84
CA GLU A 14 -18.31 -0.91 -2.96
C GLU A 14 -18.21 -2.38 -2.55
N PHE A 15 -17.91 -3.28 -3.50
CA PHE A 15 -17.70 -4.69 -3.18
C PHE A 15 -16.56 -4.85 -2.18
N PHE A 16 -15.44 -4.16 -2.37
CA PHE A 16 -14.30 -4.23 -1.46
C PHE A 16 -14.68 -3.71 -0.07
N GLN A 17 -15.40 -2.57 0.02
CA GLN A 17 -15.95 -2.05 1.27
C GLN A 17 -16.82 -3.12 1.98
N THR A 18 -17.77 -3.73 1.29
CA THR A 18 -18.64 -4.76 1.88
C THR A 18 -17.83 -5.94 2.40
N LYS A 19 -16.78 -6.37 1.69
CA LYS A 19 -15.89 -7.44 2.16
C LYS A 19 -15.06 -7.05 3.37
N VAL A 20 -14.69 -5.78 3.51
CA VAL A 20 -14.07 -5.27 4.72
C VAL A 20 -15.05 -5.28 5.89
N GLU A 21 -16.27 -4.78 5.69
CA GLU A 21 -17.32 -4.78 6.72
C GLU A 21 -17.63 -6.20 7.21
N GLU A 22 -17.77 -7.18 6.30
CA GLU A 22 -17.92 -8.59 6.64
C GLU A 22 -16.73 -9.15 7.44
N LEU A 23 -15.49 -8.76 7.09
CA LEU A 23 -14.28 -9.26 7.75
C LEU A 23 -14.16 -8.78 9.20
N ILE A 24 -14.58 -7.53 9.47
CA ILE A 24 -14.44 -6.90 10.79
C ILE A 24 -15.70 -7.03 11.65
N ASP A 25 -16.77 -7.63 11.13
CA ASP A 25 -18.02 -7.82 11.86
C ASP A 25 -17.78 -8.56 13.18
N GLY A 26 -18.39 -8.05 14.26
CA GLY A 26 -18.20 -8.56 15.62
C GLY A 26 -16.84 -8.27 16.26
N LEU A 27 -15.89 -7.62 15.59
CA LEU A 27 -14.60 -7.21 16.17
C LEU A 27 -14.68 -5.78 16.74
N LYS A 28 -13.79 -5.46 17.70
CA LYS A 28 -13.69 -4.13 18.34
C LYS A 28 -13.03 -3.08 17.42
N ILE A 29 -13.44 -3.00 16.17
CA ILE A 29 -12.87 -2.12 15.15
C ILE A 29 -13.93 -1.11 14.74
N SER A 30 -13.62 0.19 14.84
CA SER A 30 -14.47 1.21 14.23
C SER A 30 -14.14 1.35 12.74
N PHE A 31 -15.15 1.59 11.92
CA PHE A 31 -15.03 1.65 10.47
C PHE A 31 -15.60 2.96 9.92
N LYS A 32 -14.87 3.60 9.00
CA LYS A 32 -15.33 4.75 8.23
C LYS A 32 -15.01 4.53 6.76
N SER A 33 -15.97 4.80 5.89
CA SER A 33 -15.80 4.86 4.44
C SER A 33 -16.05 6.28 3.97
N TYR A 34 -15.06 6.86 3.31
CA TYR A 34 -15.16 8.18 2.69
C TYR A 34 -15.32 8.05 1.18
N ASP A 35 -16.17 8.89 0.60
CA ASP A 35 -16.46 8.93 -0.83
C ASP A 35 -15.55 9.91 -1.59
N GLU A 36 -15.72 9.96 -2.91
CA GLU A 36 -14.98 10.85 -3.78
C GLU A 36 -15.10 12.34 -3.41
N GLY A 37 -16.25 12.77 -2.89
CA GLY A 37 -16.47 14.15 -2.45
C GLY A 37 -15.56 14.50 -1.28
N TRP A 38 -15.54 13.65 -0.25
CA TRP A 38 -14.64 13.82 0.89
C TRP A 38 -13.16 13.75 0.47
N ILE A 39 -12.79 12.85 -0.44
CA ILE A 39 -11.42 12.71 -0.95
C ILE A 39 -10.95 14.02 -1.64
N LYS A 40 -11.83 14.65 -2.44
CA LYS A 40 -11.56 15.96 -3.08
C LYS A 40 -11.42 17.08 -2.05
N GLU A 41 -12.34 17.16 -1.09
CA GLU A 41 -12.31 18.17 -0.02
C GLU A 41 -11.05 18.05 0.87
N ASN A 42 -10.49 16.84 0.95
CA ASN A 42 -9.26 16.57 1.68
C ASN A 42 -8.00 16.63 0.80
N ASN A 43 -8.03 17.23 -0.40
CA ASN A 43 -6.85 17.44 -1.24
C ASN A 43 -6.01 16.17 -1.52
N MET A 44 -6.67 15.01 -1.69
CA MET A 44 -5.99 13.75 -2.01
C MET A 44 -5.81 13.62 -3.54
N GLY A 45 -4.93 14.44 -4.11
CA GLY A 45 -4.77 14.55 -5.57
C GLY A 45 -4.19 13.29 -6.23
N GLY A 46 -3.43 12.47 -5.50
CA GLY A 46 -2.99 11.15 -5.94
C GLY A 46 -4.15 10.19 -6.12
N VAL A 47 -5.04 10.09 -5.12
CA VAL A 47 -6.24 9.24 -5.19
C VAL A 47 -7.16 9.67 -6.33
N ILE A 48 -7.49 10.97 -6.40
CA ILE A 48 -8.36 11.52 -7.47
C ILE A 48 -7.73 11.36 -8.85
N GLY A 49 -6.44 11.65 -8.98
CA GLY A 49 -5.72 11.53 -10.24
C GLY A 49 -5.72 10.08 -10.76
N VAL A 50 -5.46 9.10 -9.89
CA VAL A 50 -5.47 7.70 -10.33
C VAL A 50 -6.88 7.24 -10.69
N SER A 51 -7.90 7.60 -9.89
CA SER A 51 -9.25 7.08 -10.06
C SER A 51 -10.04 7.71 -11.20
N GLN A 52 -9.74 8.94 -11.63
CA GLN A 52 -10.54 9.66 -12.64
C GLN A 52 -10.60 8.98 -14.02
N GLY A 53 -9.74 7.99 -14.26
CA GLY A 53 -9.78 7.15 -15.45
C GLY A 53 -10.90 6.11 -15.46
N SER A 54 -11.41 5.70 -14.29
CA SER A 54 -12.48 4.69 -14.17
C SER A 54 -13.87 5.33 -14.02
N GLU A 55 -14.90 4.61 -14.43
CA GLU A 55 -16.30 4.93 -14.13
C GLU A 55 -16.68 4.61 -12.67
N ARG A 56 -15.85 3.84 -11.96
CA ARG A 56 -16.07 3.46 -10.56
C ARG A 56 -15.42 4.48 -9.64
N SER A 57 -16.22 5.22 -8.90
CA SER A 57 -15.73 6.23 -7.95
C SER A 57 -14.82 5.63 -6.88
N PRO A 58 -13.75 6.35 -6.49
CA PRO A 58 -12.84 5.89 -5.44
C PRO A 58 -13.50 5.87 -4.07
N LYS A 59 -12.89 5.12 -3.15
CA LYS A 59 -13.20 5.18 -1.71
C LYS A 59 -11.94 5.30 -0.90
N PHE A 60 -12.03 5.91 0.27
CA PHE A 60 -10.95 5.92 1.25
C PHE A 60 -11.48 5.28 2.53
N LEU A 61 -10.96 4.11 2.90
CA LEU A 61 -11.46 3.34 4.03
C LEU A 61 -10.51 3.48 5.22
N VAL A 62 -11.08 3.68 6.40
CA VAL A 62 -10.34 3.81 7.66
C VAL A 62 -10.91 2.85 8.69
N GLY A 63 -10.04 2.04 9.29
CA GLY A 63 -10.35 1.15 10.40
C GLY A 63 -9.53 1.54 11.62
N GLU A 64 -10.10 1.51 12.82
CA GLU A 64 -9.38 1.87 14.05
C GLU A 64 -9.69 0.91 15.19
N TYR A 65 -8.63 0.35 15.76
CA TYR A 65 -8.63 -0.56 16.90
C TYR A 65 -7.83 0.05 18.06
N ASN A 66 -8.34 -0.12 19.29
CA ASN A 66 -7.70 0.30 20.55
C ASN A 66 -7.09 1.73 20.52
N PRO A 67 -7.90 2.78 20.25
CA PRO A 67 -7.42 4.16 20.10
C PRO A 67 -6.88 4.79 21.40
N LYS A 68 -6.91 4.06 22.52
CA LYS A 68 -6.42 4.50 23.83
C LYS A 68 -5.14 3.78 24.27
N ALA A 69 -4.63 2.83 23.48
CA ALA A 69 -3.37 2.18 23.77
C ALA A 69 -2.24 3.20 23.84
N LYS A 70 -1.20 2.88 24.61
CA LYS A 70 -0.02 3.75 24.74
C LYS A 70 0.76 3.85 23.43
N LYS A 71 0.93 2.72 22.73
CA LYS A 71 1.60 2.63 21.43
C LYS A 71 0.53 2.69 20.32
N GLN A 72 0.66 3.64 19.41
CA GLN A 72 -0.24 3.88 18.29
C GLN A 72 0.49 3.67 16.97
N ILE A 73 -0.04 2.79 16.13
CA ILE A 73 0.53 2.43 14.83
C ILE A 73 -0.46 2.78 13.73
N SER A 74 0.04 3.37 12.64
CA SER A 74 -0.74 3.49 11.40
C SER A 74 -0.29 2.45 10.38
N LEU A 75 -1.22 1.83 9.67
CA LEU A 75 -0.95 0.83 8.64
C LEU A 75 -1.66 1.20 7.35
N ILE A 76 -0.89 1.47 6.30
CA ILE A 76 -1.41 1.86 4.99
C ILE A 76 -1.35 0.65 4.05
N GLY A 77 -2.43 0.38 3.31
CA GLY A 77 -2.47 -0.70 2.31
C GLY A 77 -2.86 -0.22 0.92
N LYS A 78 -2.05 -0.54 -0.10
CA LYS A 78 -2.34 -0.20 -1.51
C LYS A 78 -3.61 -0.92 -1.99
N GLY A 79 -4.61 -0.16 -2.42
CA GLY A 79 -5.92 -0.66 -2.85
C GLY A 79 -6.27 -0.41 -4.32
N VAL A 80 -5.39 -0.77 -5.26
CA VAL A 80 -5.72 -0.69 -6.69
C VAL A 80 -6.45 -1.98 -7.10
N LEU A 81 -7.77 -1.91 -7.25
CA LEU A 81 -8.60 -3.11 -7.48
C LEU A 81 -8.34 -3.76 -8.84
N PHE A 82 -8.01 -2.94 -9.82
CA PHE A 82 -7.50 -3.36 -11.11
C PHE A 82 -6.54 -2.30 -11.67
N ASP A 83 -5.38 -2.75 -12.11
CA ASP A 83 -4.34 -1.89 -12.66
C ASP A 83 -4.07 -2.21 -14.14
N SER A 84 -4.62 -1.40 -15.02
CA SER A 84 -4.29 -1.48 -16.45
C SER A 84 -3.02 -0.71 -16.81
N GLY A 85 -2.49 0.10 -15.89
CA GLY A 85 -1.47 1.12 -16.12
C GLY A 85 -1.98 2.47 -16.58
N GLY A 86 -3.29 2.63 -16.77
CA GLY A 86 -3.88 3.88 -17.28
C GLY A 86 -3.46 4.15 -18.73
N LEU A 87 -3.09 5.39 -19.05
CA LEU A 87 -2.61 5.75 -20.39
C LEU A 87 -1.22 5.15 -20.72
N SER A 88 -0.43 4.85 -19.71
CA SER A 88 0.81 4.07 -19.80
C SER A 88 0.49 2.58 -19.79
N LEU A 89 -0.36 2.17 -20.75
CA LEU A 89 -1.05 0.88 -20.75
C LEU A 89 -0.08 -0.29 -20.66
N LYS A 90 -0.33 -1.20 -19.72
CA LYS A 90 0.42 -2.46 -19.61
C LYS A 90 0.26 -3.30 -20.88
N SER A 91 1.30 -4.08 -21.18
CA SER A 91 1.18 -5.16 -22.16
C SER A 91 0.12 -6.18 -21.70
N PRO A 92 -0.52 -6.94 -22.62
CA PRO A 92 -1.52 -7.95 -22.25
C PRO A 92 -1.02 -8.94 -21.18
N ALA A 93 0.21 -9.43 -21.33
CA ALA A 93 0.82 -10.36 -20.37
C ALA A 93 1.12 -9.69 -19.01
N GLY A 94 1.46 -8.41 -19.00
CA GLY A 94 1.65 -7.65 -17.76
C GLY A 94 0.35 -7.37 -17.01
N MET A 95 -0.78 -7.36 -17.72
CA MET A 95 -2.09 -6.98 -17.17
C MET A 95 -2.89 -8.16 -16.61
N GLU A 96 -2.66 -9.38 -17.10
CA GLU A 96 -3.46 -10.59 -16.80
C GLU A 96 -3.78 -10.78 -15.31
N THR A 97 -2.82 -10.45 -14.45
CA THR A 97 -2.92 -10.71 -13.01
C THR A 97 -3.24 -9.48 -12.18
N MET A 98 -3.50 -8.33 -12.80
CA MET A 98 -3.63 -7.04 -12.11
C MET A 98 -4.90 -6.87 -11.28
N LYS A 99 -5.81 -7.86 -11.30
CA LYS A 99 -6.86 -7.99 -10.28
C LYS A 99 -6.29 -8.14 -8.86
N THR A 100 -5.03 -8.53 -8.71
CA THR A 100 -4.39 -8.76 -7.40
C THR A 100 -3.68 -7.53 -6.86
N ASP A 101 -3.74 -6.39 -7.54
CA ASP A 101 -2.94 -5.19 -7.19
C ASP A 101 -3.48 -4.40 -5.97
N MET A 102 -4.52 -4.95 -5.35
CA MET A 102 -5.12 -4.54 -4.08
C MET A 102 -4.73 -5.46 -2.92
N ALA A 103 -3.76 -6.36 -3.13
CA ALA A 103 -3.33 -7.28 -2.08
C ALA A 103 -2.79 -6.55 -0.84
N GLY A 104 -2.17 -5.38 -1.02
CA GLY A 104 -1.75 -4.52 0.11
C GLY A 104 -2.93 -4.13 1.01
N ALA A 105 -4.01 -3.58 0.43
CA ALA A 105 -5.23 -3.25 1.17
C ALA A 105 -5.85 -4.48 1.84
N ALA A 106 -5.96 -5.60 1.14
CA ALA A 106 -6.50 -6.84 1.72
C ALA A 106 -5.64 -7.36 2.88
N THR A 107 -4.32 -7.24 2.78
CA THR A 107 -3.38 -7.60 3.86
C THR A 107 -3.55 -6.67 5.05
N ALA A 108 -3.63 -5.35 4.86
CA ALA A 108 -3.84 -4.39 5.94
C ALA A 108 -5.13 -4.67 6.74
N TRP A 109 -6.24 -4.93 6.05
CA TRP A 109 -7.50 -5.31 6.69
C TRP A 109 -7.44 -6.68 7.40
N GLY A 110 -6.70 -7.63 6.82
CA GLY A 110 -6.42 -8.92 7.49
C GLY A 110 -5.61 -8.77 8.77
N ILE A 111 -4.64 -7.84 8.79
CA ILE A 111 -3.80 -7.56 9.96
C ILE A 111 -4.65 -6.98 11.09
N ILE A 112 -5.42 -5.91 10.86
CA ILE A 112 -6.23 -5.30 11.94
C ILE A 112 -7.29 -6.26 12.47
N ALA A 113 -7.90 -7.09 11.62
CA ALA A 113 -8.83 -8.12 12.06
C ALA A 113 -8.14 -9.17 12.96
N LEU A 114 -6.92 -9.61 12.60
CA LEU A 114 -6.17 -10.57 13.39
C LEU A 114 -5.70 -9.96 14.72
N VAL A 115 -5.19 -8.74 14.71
CA VAL A 115 -4.79 -7.97 15.91
C VAL A 115 -5.97 -7.84 16.87
N ALA A 116 -7.14 -7.41 16.39
CA ALA A 116 -8.33 -7.27 17.22
C ALA A 116 -8.86 -8.60 17.75
N LYS A 117 -8.79 -9.66 16.94
CA LYS A 117 -9.20 -11.02 17.34
C LYS A 117 -8.30 -11.62 18.42
N GLN A 118 -7.02 -11.27 18.42
CA GLN A 118 -6.05 -11.68 19.44
C GLN A 118 -6.00 -10.73 20.64
N ASP A 119 -6.80 -9.65 20.63
CA ASP A 119 -6.89 -8.63 21.69
C ASP A 119 -5.52 -8.07 22.12
N LEU A 120 -4.64 -7.78 21.15
CA LEU A 120 -3.33 -7.21 21.43
C LEU A 120 -3.46 -5.80 22.04
N ASP A 121 -2.63 -5.48 23.04
CA ASP A 121 -2.62 -4.15 23.66
C ASP A 121 -1.83 -3.11 22.84
N ILE A 122 -2.28 -2.87 21.60
CA ILE A 122 -1.69 -1.89 20.69
C ILE A 122 -2.79 -1.16 19.92
N GLY A 123 -2.60 0.14 19.71
CA GLY A 123 -3.48 0.94 18.88
C GLY A 123 -3.09 0.75 17.42
N LEU A 124 -4.07 0.40 16.58
CA LEU A 124 -3.82 0.18 15.16
C LEU A 124 -4.89 0.87 14.33
N LYS A 125 -4.44 1.75 13.43
CA LYS A 125 -5.30 2.45 12.48
C LYS A 125 -4.91 2.10 11.05
N VAL A 126 -5.84 1.48 10.34
CA VAL A 126 -5.67 1.09 8.94
C VAL A 126 -6.23 2.15 8.01
N TYR A 127 -5.48 2.47 6.96
CA TYR A 127 -5.88 3.39 5.89
C TYR A 127 -5.71 2.71 4.54
N THR A 128 -6.77 2.59 3.76
CA THR A 128 -6.69 2.01 2.41
C THR A 128 -7.38 2.90 1.38
N PRO A 129 -6.62 3.59 0.50
CA PRO A 129 -7.18 4.23 -0.68
C PRO A 129 -7.56 3.15 -1.70
N ILE A 130 -8.83 3.13 -2.12
CA ILE A 130 -9.42 2.13 -3.02
C ILE A 130 -9.77 2.78 -4.34
N VAL A 131 -9.12 2.34 -5.42
CA VAL A 131 -9.25 2.90 -6.78
C VAL A 131 -9.19 1.81 -7.85
N GLU A 132 -9.51 2.17 -9.09
CA GLU A 132 -9.05 1.46 -10.28
C GLU A 132 -8.19 2.39 -11.12
N ASN A 133 -7.15 1.86 -11.76
CA ASN A 133 -6.31 2.60 -12.70
C ASN A 133 -6.65 2.16 -14.13
N MET A 134 -7.38 3.01 -14.86
CA MET A 134 -7.98 2.68 -16.16
C MET A 134 -7.63 3.73 -17.24
N PRO A 135 -7.39 3.33 -18.51
CA PRO A 135 -7.33 4.28 -19.60
C PRO A 135 -8.73 4.81 -19.92
N SER A 136 -8.84 6.12 -20.10
CA SER A 136 -10.05 6.75 -20.62
C SER A 136 -9.74 8.15 -21.15
N GLY A 137 -10.74 8.84 -21.69
CA GLY A 137 -10.62 10.25 -22.06
C GLY A 137 -10.41 11.20 -20.88
N THR A 138 -10.65 10.75 -19.65
CA THR A 138 -10.51 11.52 -18.40
C THR A 138 -9.35 11.05 -17.52
N ALA A 139 -8.59 10.03 -17.95
CA ALA A 139 -7.46 9.52 -17.19
C ALA A 139 -6.35 10.58 -16.99
N ILE A 140 -5.61 10.49 -15.88
CA ILE A 140 -4.35 11.23 -15.71
C ILE A 140 -3.38 10.92 -16.85
N ARG A 141 -2.56 11.91 -17.20
CA ARG A 141 -1.63 11.85 -18.32
C ARG A 141 -0.19 12.00 -17.83
N PRO A 142 0.78 11.38 -18.52
CA PRO A 142 2.17 11.80 -18.40
C PRO A 142 2.31 13.31 -18.65
N GLY A 143 2.97 14.01 -17.74
CA GLY A 143 3.12 15.47 -17.70
C GLY A 143 2.13 16.20 -16.79
N ASP A 144 1.07 15.55 -16.31
CA ASP A 144 0.18 16.16 -15.31
C ASP A 144 0.90 16.34 -13.96
N ILE A 145 0.54 17.38 -13.20
CA ILE A 145 1.05 17.63 -11.86
C ILE A 145 -0.09 17.45 -10.87
N LEU A 146 0.11 16.59 -9.86
CA LEU A 146 -0.84 16.33 -8.80
C LEU A 146 -0.46 17.12 -7.55
N ASN A 147 -1.44 17.78 -6.93
CA ASN A 147 -1.29 18.39 -5.60
C ASN A 147 -1.66 17.35 -4.55
N MET A 148 -0.70 16.99 -3.71
CA MET A 148 -0.84 15.91 -2.74
C MET A 148 -1.33 16.43 -1.39
N ARG A 149 -1.80 15.50 -0.54
CA ARG A 149 -2.38 15.82 0.78
C ARG A 149 -1.48 16.65 1.70
N ASN A 150 -0.16 16.48 1.65
CA ASN A 150 0.82 17.23 2.45
C ASN A 150 1.29 18.54 1.77
N GLY A 151 0.66 18.94 0.66
CA GLY A 151 1.00 20.15 -0.09
C GLY A 151 2.15 20.01 -1.08
N LYS A 152 2.86 18.88 -1.10
CA LYS A 152 3.86 18.59 -2.15
C LYS A 152 3.18 18.35 -3.49
N THR A 153 3.95 18.51 -4.56
CA THR A 153 3.51 18.31 -5.94
C THR A 153 4.26 17.14 -6.60
N ILE A 154 3.54 16.29 -7.33
CA ILE A 154 4.14 15.17 -8.08
C ILE A 154 3.83 15.32 -9.58
N GLU A 155 4.87 15.41 -10.39
CA GLU A 155 4.78 15.25 -11.85
C GLU A 155 4.59 13.76 -12.20
N VAL A 156 3.49 13.45 -12.88
CA VAL A 156 3.20 12.11 -13.36
C VAL A 156 4.01 11.87 -14.63
N MET A 157 4.99 10.97 -14.57
CA MET A 157 5.80 10.59 -15.74
C MET A 157 5.37 9.25 -16.33
N ASN A 158 4.75 8.40 -15.50
CA ASN A 158 4.22 7.12 -15.91
C ASN A 158 2.97 6.81 -15.07
N THR A 159 1.83 6.64 -15.72
CA THR A 159 0.54 6.38 -15.04
C THR A 159 0.43 4.94 -14.51
N ASP A 160 1.39 4.07 -14.84
CA ASP A 160 1.59 2.71 -14.30
C ASP A 160 2.43 2.71 -13.01
N ALA A 161 2.80 3.89 -12.52
CA ALA A 161 3.37 4.12 -11.20
C ALA A 161 2.34 4.81 -10.30
N GLU A 162 1.12 4.28 -10.30
CA GLU A 162 -0.09 4.80 -9.64
C GLU A 162 -0.14 4.49 -8.15
N GLY A 163 0.32 3.30 -7.74
CA GLY A 163 0.18 2.82 -6.37
C GLY A 163 0.86 3.76 -5.37
N ARG A 164 2.02 4.30 -5.73
CA ARG A 164 2.74 5.25 -4.87
C ARG A 164 2.05 6.61 -4.75
N LEU A 165 1.22 6.99 -5.72
CA LEU A 165 0.45 8.24 -5.69
C LEU A 165 -0.69 8.16 -4.69
N ILE A 166 -1.48 7.08 -4.74
CA ILE A 166 -2.58 6.89 -3.80
C ILE A 166 -2.07 6.66 -2.36
N MET A 167 -0.94 5.95 -2.23
CA MET A 167 -0.30 5.69 -0.94
C MET A 167 0.28 6.97 -0.35
N ALA A 168 0.86 7.86 -1.15
CA ALA A 168 1.39 9.15 -0.69
C ALA A 168 0.31 10.00 0.01
N ASP A 169 -0.91 10.06 -0.52
CA ASP A 169 -2.03 10.76 0.15
C ASP A 169 -2.42 10.08 1.47
N ALA A 170 -2.46 8.75 1.50
CA ALA A 170 -2.82 7.99 2.69
C ALA A 170 -1.75 8.10 3.79
N LEU A 171 -0.46 8.08 3.43
CA LEU A 171 0.68 8.28 4.32
C LEU A 171 0.66 9.69 4.91
N ALA A 172 0.45 10.70 4.07
CA ALA A 172 0.33 12.09 4.51
C ALA A 172 -0.84 12.27 5.49
N PHE A 173 -2.00 11.68 5.20
CA PHE A 173 -3.15 11.73 6.11
C PHE A 173 -2.90 10.99 7.43
N ALA A 174 -2.24 9.83 7.39
CA ALA A 174 -1.89 9.08 8.60
C ALA A 174 -0.90 9.84 9.49
N SER A 175 0.06 10.55 8.87
CA SER A 175 1.10 11.33 9.56
C SER A 175 0.51 12.46 10.43
N GLU A 176 -0.67 12.99 10.08
CA GLU A 176 -1.35 14.03 10.86
C GLU A 176 -1.69 13.59 12.29
N SER A 177 -1.94 12.29 12.50
CA SER A 177 -2.18 11.74 13.83
C SER A 177 -0.92 11.48 14.65
N LYS A 178 0.27 11.65 14.06
CA LYS A 178 1.59 11.43 14.68
C LYS A 178 1.69 10.08 15.41
N PRO A 179 1.42 8.95 14.73
CA PRO A 179 1.61 7.62 15.32
C PRO A 179 3.08 7.39 15.70
N ASP A 180 3.34 6.42 16.58
CA ASP A 180 4.70 6.03 16.93
C ASP A 180 5.45 5.41 15.75
N ILE A 181 4.74 4.64 14.90
CA ILE A 181 5.29 4.03 13.68
C ILE A 181 4.22 4.07 12.58
N ILE A 182 4.66 4.38 11.36
CA ILE A 182 3.88 4.22 10.13
C ILE A 182 4.37 2.96 9.40
N CYS A 183 3.48 2.00 9.26
CA CYS A 183 3.70 0.81 8.46
C CYS A 183 2.95 0.94 7.14
N ASP A 184 3.51 0.41 6.05
CA ASP A 184 2.73 0.24 4.84
C ASP A 184 3.03 -1.05 4.07
N VAL A 185 2.06 -1.48 3.26
CA VAL A 185 2.14 -2.71 2.47
C VAL A 185 1.54 -2.51 1.08
N ALA A 186 2.29 -2.89 0.05
CA ALA A 186 1.86 -2.69 -1.32
C ALA A 186 2.42 -3.75 -2.28
N THR A 187 1.64 -4.11 -3.29
CA THR A 187 2.16 -4.70 -4.54
C THR A 187 2.70 -3.55 -5.39
N LEU A 188 3.89 -3.05 -5.08
CA LEU A 188 4.30 -1.73 -5.56
C LEU A 188 5.18 -1.79 -6.81
N THR A 189 6.18 -2.67 -6.85
CA THR A 189 7.16 -2.63 -7.93
C THR A 189 7.49 -3.99 -8.55
N GLY A 190 7.48 -4.02 -9.88
CA GLY A 190 8.12 -5.11 -10.63
C GLY A 190 9.64 -5.18 -10.42
N ALA A 191 10.26 -4.10 -9.92
CA ALA A 191 11.69 -4.08 -9.62
C ALA A 191 12.05 -4.95 -8.41
N ALA A 192 11.25 -4.92 -7.34
CA ALA A 192 11.42 -5.83 -6.19
C ALA A 192 11.25 -7.28 -6.63
N TYR A 193 10.22 -7.56 -7.45
CA TYR A 193 9.99 -8.87 -8.08
C TYR A 193 11.21 -9.37 -8.86
N VAL A 194 11.85 -8.52 -9.66
CA VAL A 194 13.04 -8.89 -10.45
C VAL A 194 14.25 -9.14 -9.55
N ALA A 195 14.41 -8.38 -8.46
CA ALA A 195 15.57 -8.47 -7.59
C ALA A 195 15.50 -9.65 -6.60
N LEU A 196 14.35 -9.87 -5.97
CA LEU A 196 14.18 -10.84 -4.87
C LEU A 196 13.37 -12.09 -5.27
N GLY A 197 12.84 -12.13 -6.48
CA GLY A 197 12.01 -13.23 -6.95
C GLY A 197 10.57 -13.16 -6.43
N VAL A 198 9.93 -14.33 -6.36
CA VAL A 198 8.47 -14.42 -6.16
C VAL A 198 8.04 -14.82 -4.76
N GLU A 199 8.99 -15.11 -3.86
CA GLU A 199 8.71 -15.65 -2.52
C GLU A 199 9.22 -14.76 -1.39
N ILE A 200 9.93 -13.68 -1.72
CA ILE A 200 10.57 -12.79 -0.75
C ILE A 200 9.96 -11.40 -0.85
N GLY A 201 9.49 -10.86 0.28
CA GLY A 201 9.04 -9.47 0.40
C GLY A 201 10.22 -8.52 0.58
N ALA A 202 10.23 -7.40 -0.13
CA ALA A 202 11.23 -6.36 0.09
C ALA A 202 10.82 -5.47 1.27
N VAL A 203 11.76 -5.20 2.17
CA VAL A 203 11.56 -4.32 3.33
C VAL A 203 12.42 -3.07 3.19
N PHE A 204 11.82 -1.91 3.40
CA PHE A 204 12.50 -0.62 3.49
C PHE A 204 12.09 0.06 4.79
N SER A 205 13.00 0.82 5.40
CA SER A 205 12.68 1.63 6.58
C SER A 205 13.68 2.77 6.73
N ASN A 206 13.19 3.93 7.18
CA ASN A 206 14.03 5.07 7.54
C ASN A 206 14.67 4.91 8.93
N ASN A 207 14.29 3.87 9.68
CA ASN A 207 14.76 3.59 11.03
C ASN A 207 15.36 2.19 11.12
N LYS A 208 16.64 2.15 11.49
CA LYS A 208 17.38 0.88 11.59
C LYS A 208 16.79 -0.06 12.66
N SER A 209 16.43 0.46 13.84
CA SER A 209 15.87 -0.38 14.91
C SER A 209 14.51 -0.97 14.55
N THR A 210 13.69 -0.25 13.79
CA THR A 210 12.39 -0.71 13.32
C THR A 210 12.53 -1.78 12.26
N LEU A 211 13.47 -1.59 11.32
CA LEU A 211 13.84 -2.62 10.35
C LEU A 211 14.32 -3.91 11.02
N GLU A 212 15.26 -3.80 11.97
CA GLU A 212 15.79 -4.95 12.70
C GLU A 212 14.69 -5.64 13.52
N SER A 213 13.84 -4.86 14.22
CA SER A 213 12.72 -5.40 14.98
C SER A 213 11.75 -6.20 14.11
N PHE A 214 11.42 -5.70 12.91
CA PHE A 214 10.56 -6.41 11.95
C PHE A 214 11.20 -7.71 11.43
N LEU A 215 12.47 -7.67 11.02
CA LEU A 215 13.18 -8.85 10.52
C LEU A 215 13.32 -9.92 11.61
N ASP A 216 13.70 -9.52 12.83
CA ASP A 216 13.83 -10.42 13.97
C ASP A 216 12.50 -11.09 14.31
N SER A 217 11.40 -10.34 14.29
CA SER A 217 10.04 -10.86 14.54
C SER A 217 9.60 -11.93 13.54
N ASN A 218 10.29 -12.03 12.41
CA ASN A 218 9.97 -12.94 11.31
C ASN A 218 11.07 -13.97 11.01
N SER A 219 12.13 -14.01 11.81
CA SER A 219 13.28 -14.90 11.62
C SER A 219 12.91 -16.39 11.62
N ASP A 220 11.96 -16.79 12.46
CA ASP A 220 11.40 -18.15 12.53
C ASP A 220 10.03 -18.28 11.82
N GLY A 221 9.67 -17.28 11.01
CA GLY A 221 8.37 -17.19 10.35
C GLY A 221 8.26 -18.02 9.06
N PHE A 222 7.03 -18.13 8.55
CA PHE A 222 6.76 -18.79 7.26
C PHE A 222 6.91 -17.86 6.04
N GLU A 223 7.08 -16.55 6.28
CA GLU A 223 7.18 -15.52 5.25
C GLU A 223 8.61 -14.98 5.21
N ASN A 224 9.24 -15.02 4.03
CA ASN A 224 10.62 -14.57 3.87
C ASN A 224 10.68 -13.08 3.52
N TYR A 225 11.52 -12.35 4.24
CA TYR A 225 11.73 -10.93 4.03
C TYR A 225 13.21 -10.64 3.83
N HIS A 226 13.50 -9.68 2.95
CA HIS A 226 14.86 -9.19 2.78
C HIS A 226 14.84 -7.66 2.69
N SER A 227 15.72 -7.02 3.45
CA SER A 227 15.85 -5.57 3.40
C SER A 227 16.52 -5.13 2.11
N LEU A 228 16.04 -4.01 1.56
CA LEU A 228 16.71 -3.29 0.49
C LEU A 228 17.10 -1.90 1.02
N PRO A 229 18.22 -1.31 0.55
CA PRO A 229 18.68 -0.03 1.07
C PRO A 229 17.76 1.12 0.63
N LEU A 230 17.51 2.07 1.52
CA LEU A 230 17.01 3.41 1.17
C LEU A 230 18.18 4.32 0.76
N GLU A 231 18.75 4.05 -0.42
CA GLU A 231 19.90 4.80 -0.94
C GLU A 231 19.52 6.25 -1.27
N GLN A 232 19.78 7.17 -0.35
CA GLN A 232 19.33 8.56 -0.42
C GLN A 232 19.83 9.30 -1.67
N SER A 233 21.00 8.95 -2.23
CA SER A 233 21.49 9.56 -3.47
C SER A 233 20.56 9.33 -4.67
N TYR A 234 19.70 8.31 -4.62
CA TYR A 234 18.73 8.00 -5.67
C TYR A 234 17.52 8.94 -5.67
N LYS A 235 17.35 9.83 -4.68
CA LYS A 235 16.36 10.91 -4.74
C LYS A 235 16.56 11.81 -5.97
N SER A 236 17.80 11.94 -6.45
CA SER A 236 18.11 12.63 -7.70
C SER A 236 17.39 12.06 -8.92
N LEU A 237 17.06 10.76 -8.92
CA LEU A 237 16.36 10.09 -10.02
C LEU A 237 14.88 10.48 -10.11
N ILE A 238 14.26 10.87 -8.98
CA ILE A 238 12.85 11.29 -8.90
C ILE A 238 12.70 12.81 -8.85
N LYS A 239 13.75 13.58 -9.15
CA LYS A 239 13.66 15.03 -9.26
C LYS A 239 12.82 15.44 -10.48
N SER A 240 11.94 16.42 -10.29
CA SER A 240 11.21 17.11 -11.36
C SER A 240 11.77 18.53 -11.57
N ASN A 241 11.55 19.08 -12.77
CA ASN A 241 11.87 20.47 -13.10
C ASN A 241 10.68 21.41 -12.91
N ILE A 242 9.46 20.87 -12.75
CA ILE A 242 8.20 21.62 -12.73
C ILE A 242 7.31 21.29 -11.52
N ALA A 243 7.69 20.29 -10.72
CA ALA A 243 7.06 19.89 -9.47
C ALA A 243 8.14 19.56 -8.43
N ASP A 244 7.76 19.25 -7.19
CA ASP A 244 8.71 18.88 -6.13
C ASP A 244 9.42 17.55 -6.45
N MET A 245 8.69 16.61 -7.06
CA MET A 245 9.22 15.32 -7.52
C MET A 245 8.43 14.78 -8.71
N LYS A 246 8.92 13.70 -9.32
CA LYS A 246 8.20 12.92 -10.32
C LYS A 246 7.96 11.49 -9.86
N ASN A 247 6.86 10.89 -10.30
CA ASN A 247 6.44 9.58 -9.82
C ASN A 247 7.25 8.38 -10.35
N SER A 248 8.22 8.60 -11.24
CA SER A 248 9.05 7.53 -11.81
C SER A 248 10.53 7.93 -11.87
N GLY A 249 11.39 7.06 -11.34
CA GLY A 249 12.86 7.20 -11.35
C GLY A 249 13.55 6.57 -12.57
N GLY A 250 12.78 6.01 -13.51
CA GLY A 250 13.33 5.29 -14.67
C GLY A 250 13.56 3.80 -14.40
N ARG A 251 14.48 3.19 -15.17
CA ARG A 251 14.63 1.72 -15.25
C ARG A 251 15.34 1.09 -14.07
N PHE A 252 16.34 1.75 -13.50
CA PHE A 252 17.22 1.17 -12.47
C PHE A 252 16.83 1.66 -11.07
N GLY A 253 16.91 0.77 -10.08
CA GLY A 253 16.57 1.12 -8.69
C GLY A 253 15.09 1.40 -8.48
N GLY A 254 14.20 0.81 -9.28
CA GLY A 254 12.75 1.09 -9.25
C GLY A 254 12.09 0.86 -7.89
N ALA A 255 12.50 -0.17 -7.15
CA ALA A 255 12.00 -0.45 -5.79
C ALA A 255 12.46 0.63 -4.79
N ILE A 256 13.75 0.99 -4.83
CA ILE A 256 14.35 2.01 -3.96
C ILE A 256 13.71 3.38 -4.23
N THR A 257 13.62 3.78 -5.50
CA THR A 257 13.03 5.08 -5.86
C THR A 257 11.52 5.17 -5.57
N ALA A 258 10.80 4.04 -5.56
CA ALA A 258 9.42 4.01 -5.08
C ALA A 258 9.35 4.24 -3.57
N ALA A 259 10.18 3.55 -2.80
CA ALA A 259 10.25 3.72 -1.36
C ALA A 259 10.69 5.15 -0.97
N LEU A 260 11.69 5.71 -1.65
CA LEU A 260 12.12 7.10 -1.44
C LEU A 260 11.02 8.13 -1.74
N LEU A 261 10.13 7.85 -2.71
CA LEU A 261 8.98 8.71 -2.94
C LEU A 261 7.99 8.62 -1.79
N LEU A 262 7.71 7.42 -1.28
CA LEU A 262 6.81 7.23 -0.12
C LEU A 262 7.36 7.90 1.15
N GLU A 263 8.68 7.83 1.37
CA GLU A 263 9.37 8.48 2.49
C GLU A 263 9.10 9.99 2.55
N GLU A 264 8.85 10.64 1.41
CA GLU A 264 8.52 12.07 1.37
C GLU A 264 7.14 12.42 1.96
N PHE A 265 6.33 11.43 2.35
CA PHE A 265 4.95 11.59 2.84
C PHE A 265 4.76 11.08 4.28
N VAL A 266 5.84 10.78 5.00
CA VAL A 266 5.81 10.31 6.40
C VAL A 266 6.44 11.30 7.40
N ASP A 267 6.72 12.53 6.97
CA ASP A 267 7.41 13.56 7.76
C ASP A 267 8.70 13.00 8.41
N ASP A 268 8.95 13.30 9.70
CA ASP A 268 10.07 12.76 10.48
C ASP A 268 9.68 11.51 11.30
N LEU A 269 8.56 10.86 10.96
CA LEU A 269 8.04 9.71 11.71
C LEU A 269 8.79 8.43 11.35
N ASP A 270 8.84 7.51 12.32
CA ASP A 270 9.37 6.17 12.10
C ASP A 270 8.50 5.42 11.09
N TRP A 271 9.13 4.86 10.06
CA TRP A 271 8.42 4.29 8.92
C TRP A 271 9.04 3.00 8.41
N ILE A 272 8.17 2.04 8.05
CA ILE A 272 8.53 0.79 7.40
C ILE A 272 7.58 0.47 6.24
N HIS A 273 8.15 0.11 5.10
CA HIS A 273 7.45 -0.24 3.87
C HIS A 273 7.74 -1.69 3.46
N LEU A 274 6.67 -2.43 3.17
CA LEU A 274 6.73 -3.75 2.56
C LEU A 274 6.25 -3.72 1.11
N ASP A 275 7.18 -3.97 0.18
CA ASP A 275 6.83 -4.29 -1.20
C ASP A 275 6.66 -5.81 -1.35
N ILE A 276 5.40 -6.22 -1.53
CA ILE A 276 4.96 -7.61 -1.62
C ILE A 276 4.57 -8.01 -3.05
N ALA A 277 4.98 -7.25 -4.07
CA ALA A 277 4.64 -7.50 -5.47
C ALA A 277 4.96 -8.93 -5.96
N GLY A 278 6.05 -9.53 -5.45
CA GLY A 278 6.38 -10.94 -5.64
C GLY A 278 5.41 -11.88 -4.90
N PRO A 279 5.53 -11.96 -3.56
CA PRO A 279 4.91 -13.02 -2.80
C PRO A 279 3.42 -12.86 -2.52
N ALA A 280 2.79 -11.71 -2.84
CA ALA A 280 1.34 -11.53 -2.69
C ALA A 280 0.50 -12.50 -3.54
N ARG A 281 1.11 -13.10 -4.57
CA ARG A 281 0.45 -14.03 -5.49
C ARG A 281 1.34 -15.23 -5.82
N SER A 282 0.78 -16.43 -5.65
CA SER A 282 1.41 -17.67 -6.12
C SER A 282 0.91 -18.05 -7.51
N ARG A 283 1.82 -18.59 -8.34
CA ARG A 283 1.52 -19.14 -9.68
C ARG A 283 1.21 -20.64 -9.66
N SER A 284 1.41 -21.31 -8.53
CA SER A 284 1.13 -22.73 -8.35
C SER A 284 0.69 -23.00 -6.92
N SER A 285 -0.09 -24.05 -6.71
CA SER A 285 -0.36 -24.53 -5.37
C SER A 285 0.90 -25.12 -4.74
N SER A 286 1.13 -24.78 -3.47
CA SER A 286 2.09 -25.43 -2.58
C SER A 286 1.39 -25.83 -1.27
N SER A 287 2.11 -26.46 -0.35
CA SER A 287 1.58 -26.80 0.98
C SER A 287 1.18 -25.57 1.80
N LEU A 288 1.80 -24.41 1.54
CA LEU A 288 1.60 -23.17 2.30
C LEU A 288 0.73 -22.14 1.55
N TYR A 289 0.77 -22.14 0.21
CA TYR A 289 0.11 -21.15 -0.62
C TYR A 289 -0.82 -21.79 -1.65
N PRO A 290 -2.12 -21.44 -1.68
CA PRO A 290 -2.95 -21.76 -2.83
C PRO A 290 -2.47 -20.96 -4.05
N GLU A 291 -2.86 -21.40 -5.25
CA GLU A 291 -2.73 -20.56 -6.44
C GLU A 291 -3.55 -19.27 -6.27
N GLY A 292 -3.01 -18.15 -6.76
CA GLY A 292 -3.61 -16.82 -6.59
C GLY A 292 -3.13 -16.13 -5.31
N GLY A 293 -4.03 -15.44 -4.61
CA GLY A 293 -3.71 -14.61 -3.45
C GLY A 293 -3.20 -15.43 -2.26
N THR A 294 -1.99 -15.12 -1.81
CA THR A 294 -1.28 -15.85 -0.74
C THR A 294 -1.59 -15.35 0.67
N GLY A 295 -2.03 -14.10 0.80
CA GLY A 295 -2.18 -13.42 2.09
C GLY A 295 -0.83 -13.04 2.72
N PHE A 296 0.24 -12.99 1.92
CA PHE A 296 1.57 -12.61 2.38
C PHE A 296 1.57 -11.22 3.03
N GLY A 297 2.32 -11.07 4.12
CA GLY A 297 2.42 -9.84 4.90
C GLY A 297 1.53 -9.83 6.14
N VAL A 298 0.46 -10.65 6.18
CA VAL A 298 -0.45 -10.69 7.33
C VAL A 298 0.26 -11.22 8.56
N LEU A 299 0.98 -12.34 8.44
CA LEU A 299 1.73 -12.91 9.56
C LEU A 299 2.96 -12.06 9.87
N GLY A 300 3.65 -11.57 8.83
CA GLY A 300 4.80 -10.68 8.93
C GLY A 300 4.58 -9.49 9.85
N TYR A 301 3.55 -8.71 9.54
CA TYR A 301 3.18 -7.57 10.37
C TYR A 301 2.53 -7.96 11.69
N PHE A 302 1.75 -9.04 11.75
CA PHE A 302 1.19 -9.49 13.03
C PHE A 302 2.29 -9.82 14.04
N ASN A 303 3.33 -10.56 13.64
CA ASN A 303 4.47 -10.89 14.50
C ASN A 303 5.18 -9.63 15.00
N PHE A 304 5.45 -8.68 14.09
CA PHE A 304 6.06 -7.41 14.42
C PHE A 304 5.20 -6.60 15.41
N LEU A 305 3.90 -6.44 15.14
CA LEU A 305 2.99 -5.70 16.02
C LEU A 305 2.82 -6.37 17.39
N ALA A 306 2.84 -7.71 17.45
CA ALA A 306 2.81 -8.44 18.71
C ALA A 306 4.09 -8.19 19.54
N LYS A 307 5.26 -8.06 18.89
CA LYS A 307 6.49 -7.66 19.57
C LYS A 307 6.40 -6.22 20.08
N GLU A 308 5.93 -5.28 19.25
CA GLU A 308 5.75 -3.87 19.64
C GLU A 308 4.72 -3.68 20.77
N ALA A 309 3.68 -4.52 20.85
CA ALA A 309 2.69 -4.48 21.93
C ALA A 309 3.28 -4.89 23.30
N ASN A 310 4.39 -5.63 23.31
CA ASN A 310 5.03 -6.12 24.53
C ASN A 310 6.20 -5.22 25.01
N ASN A 311 6.58 -4.20 24.24
CA ASN A 311 7.67 -3.26 24.54
C ASN A 311 7.15 -1.96 25.16
#